data_AF-A0A562HHE6-F1
#
_entry.id   AF-A0A562HHE6-F1
#
_cell.length_a   1.000
_cell.length_b   1.000
_cell.length_c   1.000
_cell.angle_alpha   90.00
_cell.angle_beta   90.00
_cell.angle_gamma   90.00
#
_symmetry.space_group_name_H-M   'P 1'
#
loop_
_entity.id
_entity.type
_entity.pdbx_description
1 polymer ?
#
loop_
_entity_poly.entity_id
_entity_poly.type
_entity_poly.pdbx_seq_one_letter_code
_entity_poly.pdbx_strand_id
1 'polypeptide(L)'
;MHPQQVWHDLVVWYLFLAGTGAGVYLIALGNKLWRRDDSLQNIGYFWGPAFVAVGTAFLLFELGRPLAAPLAVLRPFSSMISIGTIILSLFLLLGLIQIVQNLYFKKSTPRCLDWVGFGLAIGTATYTGLLLGVVKAIPFWNNPLLLPLLFLASALSSGVGFILLILVASKKIRKEQIAAALPAMVKLDIGLILCEIVLLSVMLCLAKQAGGAAGSSVDILLKGFLALPFWGLVIGVGLLLPLFIETFMRSHQEKVLLVCALALLVGGIALRYSIVLAGVFVPLS
;
A
#
# COMPACT_ATOMS: atom_id res chain seq x y z
N MET A 1 -17.75 20.45 -13.67
CA MET A 1 -16.82 19.32 -13.88
C MET A 1 -17.35 18.14 -13.09
N HIS A 2 -17.56 16.99 -13.73
CA HIS A 2 -18.08 15.80 -13.05
C HIS A 2 -16.91 14.92 -12.55
N PRO A 3 -17.02 14.28 -11.37
CA PRO A 3 -16.06 13.28 -10.91
C PRO A 3 -15.90 12.15 -11.93
N GLN A 4 -14.73 11.54 -12.00
CA GLN A 4 -14.48 10.39 -12.89
C GLN A 4 -15.38 9.20 -12.50
N GLN A 5 -15.95 8.51 -13.50
CA GLN A 5 -16.81 7.32 -13.34
C GLN A 5 -16.19 6.06 -13.97
N VAL A 6 -14.96 6.15 -14.45
CA VAL A 6 -14.33 5.10 -15.29
C VAL A 6 -13.61 4.07 -14.44
N TRP A 7 -12.99 4.51 -13.34
CA TRP A 7 -12.25 3.66 -12.41
C TRP A 7 -13.20 3.24 -11.28
N HIS A 8 -13.52 1.95 -11.24
CA HIS A 8 -14.51 1.38 -10.32
C HIS A 8 -13.89 1.02 -8.97
N ASP A 9 -14.71 0.50 -8.05
CA ASP A 9 -14.30 0.00 -6.74
C ASP A 9 -13.17 -1.05 -6.81
N LEU A 10 -13.15 -1.84 -7.89
CA LEU A 10 -12.17 -2.92 -8.07
C LEU A 10 -10.73 -2.41 -8.20
N VAL A 11 -10.48 -1.28 -8.86
CA VAL A 11 -9.14 -0.68 -8.90
C VAL A 11 -8.69 -0.31 -7.50
N VAL A 12 -9.57 0.30 -6.70
CA VAL A 12 -9.20 0.75 -5.35
C VAL A 12 -8.83 -0.45 -4.48
N TRP A 13 -9.59 -1.54 -4.57
CA TRP A 13 -9.26 -2.79 -3.91
C TRP A 13 -7.95 -3.40 -4.40
N TYR A 14 -7.67 -3.36 -5.71
CA TYR A 14 -6.38 -3.76 -6.26
C TYR A 14 -5.24 -2.93 -5.66
N LEU A 15 -5.34 -1.59 -5.71
CA LEU A 15 -4.32 -0.66 -5.22
C LEU A 15 -4.07 -0.86 -3.71
N PHE A 16 -5.13 -1.18 -2.96
CA PHE A 16 -5.05 -1.45 -1.53
C PHE A 16 -4.41 -2.81 -1.23
N LEU A 17 -4.89 -3.89 -1.85
CA LEU A 17 -4.39 -5.24 -1.59
C LEU A 17 -2.96 -5.42 -2.10
N ALA A 18 -2.65 -4.95 -3.31
CA ALA A 18 -1.29 -5.02 -3.85
C ALA A 18 -0.31 -4.16 -3.02
N GLY A 19 -0.73 -2.96 -2.61
CA GLY A 19 0.05 -2.10 -1.73
C GLY A 19 0.28 -2.73 -0.35
N THR A 20 -0.78 -3.18 0.32
CA THR A 20 -0.69 -3.80 1.64
C THR A 20 0.15 -5.08 1.60
N GLY A 21 -0.03 -5.92 0.58
CA GLY A 21 0.78 -7.13 0.39
C GLY A 21 2.28 -6.82 0.23
N ALA A 22 2.61 -5.85 -0.62
CA ALA A 22 3.99 -5.37 -0.75
C ALA A 22 4.52 -4.78 0.58
N GLY A 23 3.69 -4.02 1.30
CA GLY A 23 4.03 -3.46 2.62
C GLY A 23 4.33 -4.53 3.66
N VAL A 24 3.46 -5.53 3.82
CA VAL A 24 3.66 -6.67 4.73
C VAL A 24 4.98 -7.38 4.43
N TYR A 25 5.26 -7.59 3.14
CA TYR A 25 6.49 -8.22 2.70
C TYR A 25 7.73 -7.37 3.01
N LEU A 26 7.69 -6.05 2.76
CA LEU A 26 8.78 -5.12 3.05
C LEU A 26 9.08 -5.01 4.53
N ILE A 27 8.06 -4.93 5.39
CA ILE A 27 8.24 -4.84 6.84
C ILE A 27 8.85 -6.13 7.39
N ALA A 28 8.33 -7.28 6.97
CA ALA A 28 8.84 -8.59 7.39
C ALA A 28 10.29 -8.83 6.95
N LEU A 29 10.60 -8.56 5.68
CA LEU A 29 11.97 -8.67 5.18
C LEU A 29 12.91 -7.59 5.72
N GLY A 30 12.40 -6.39 5.98
CA GLY A 30 13.18 -5.32 6.61
C GLY A 30 13.69 -5.74 7.99
N ASN A 31 12.82 -6.40 8.77
CA ASN A 31 13.21 -6.97 10.07
C ASN A 31 14.29 -8.06 9.91
N LYS A 32 14.13 -8.95 8.93
CA LYS A 32 15.13 -9.99 8.63
C LYS A 32 16.47 -9.43 8.16
N LEU A 33 16.47 -8.49 7.22
CA LEU A 33 17.69 -7.99 6.58
C LEU A 33 18.50 -7.07 7.49
N TRP A 34 17.84 -6.14 8.19
CA TRP A 34 18.53 -5.16 9.04
C TRP A 34 18.68 -5.61 10.49
N ARG A 35 17.64 -6.23 11.09
CA ARG A 35 17.66 -6.65 12.50
C ARG A 35 18.06 -8.11 12.69
N ARG A 36 18.26 -8.86 11.60
CA ARG A 36 18.58 -10.30 11.63
C ARG A 36 17.56 -11.10 12.43
N ASP A 37 16.30 -10.68 12.38
CA ASP A 37 15.18 -11.32 13.07
C ASP A 37 14.15 -11.86 12.07
N ASP A 38 14.07 -13.18 11.99
CA ASP A 38 13.23 -13.93 11.07
C ASP A 38 11.79 -14.16 11.63
N SER A 39 11.48 -13.61 12.81
CA SER A 39 10.20 -13.83 13.50
C SER A 39 8.95 -13.48 12.66
N LEU A 40 9.07 -12.47 11.79
CA LEU A 40 8.00 -12.00 10.91
C LEU A 40 8.06 -12.61 9.50
N GLN A 41 9.11 -13.37 9.16
CA GLN A 41 9.38 -13.86 7.80
C GLN A 41 8.19 -14.64 7.23
N ASN A 42 7.61 -15.53 8.03
CA ASN A 42 6.49 -16.37 7.58
C ASN A 42 5.24 -15.54 7.25
N ILE A 43 5.01 -14.43 7.97
CA ILE A 43 3.89 -13.53 7.69
C ILE A 43 4.14 -12.82 6.37
N GLY A 44 5.36 -12.29 6.18
CA GLY A 44 5.80 -11.63 4.94
C GLY A 44 5.67 -12.51 3.70
N TYR A 45 6.31 -13.68 3.73
CA TYR A 45 6.39 -14.58 2.57
C TYR A 45 5.03 -15.14 2.17
N PHE A 46 4.12 -15.36 3.11
CA PHE A 46 2.81 -15.88 2.80
C PHE A 46 1.83 -14.76 2.41
N TRP A 47 1.59 -13.82 3.32
CA TRP A 47 0.53 -12.83 3.14
C TRP A 47 0.88 -11.77 2.10
N GLY A 48 2.17 -11.44 1.93
CA GLY A 48 2.58 -10.45 0.94
C GLY A 48 2.21 -10.85 -0.48
N PRO A 49 2.75 -11.97 -1.01
CA PRO A 49 2.36 -12.50 -2.31
C PRO A 49 0.88 -12.87 -2.41
N ALA A 50 0.26 -13.40 -1.34
CA ALA A 50 -1.17 -13.73 -1.36
C ALA A 50 -2.05 -12.49 -1.63
N PHE A 51 -1.79 -11.37 -0.95
CA PHE A 51 -2.53 -10.13 -1.18
C PHE A 51 -2.26 -9.53 -2.55
N VAL A 52 -1.01 -9.58 -3.02
CA VAL A 52 -0.69 -9.14 -4.39
C VAL A 52 -1.40 -10.01 -5.43
N ALA A 53 -1.53 -11.32 -5.21
CA ALA A 53 -2.23 -12.23 -6.13
C ALA A 53 -3.73 -11.90 -6.20
N VAL A 54 -4.38 -11.71 -5.04
CA VAL A 54 -5.80 -11.34 -4.99
C VAL A 54 -6.02 -9.96 -5.60
N GLY A 55 -5.20 -8.97 -5.27
CA GLY A 55 -5.27 -7.64 -5.88
C GLY A 55 -5.11 -7.71 -7.40
N THR A 56 -4.11 -8.46 -7.88
CA THR A 56 -3.88 -8.61 -9.33
C THR A 56 -5.07 -9.28 -10.01
N ALA A 57 -5.74 -10.24 -9.37
CA ALA A 57 -6.96 -10.83 -9.91
C ALA A 57 -8.07 -9.78 -10.12
N PHE A 58 -8.28 -8.85 -9.18
CA PHE A 58 -9.23 -7.74 -9.37
C PHE A 58 -8.87 -6.84 -10.54
N LEU A 59 -7.59 -6.50 -10.70
CA LEU A 59 -7.13 -5.74 -11.87
C LEU A 59 -7.42 -6.47 -13.18
N LEU A 60 -7.23 -7.79 -13.23
CA LEU A 60 -7.49 -8.60 -14.42
C LEU A 60 -8.98 -8.70 -14.78
N PHE A 61 -9.85 -8.80 -13.77
CA PHE A 61 -11.29 -8.78 -13.98
C PHE A 61 -11.76 -7.44 -14.53
N GLU A 62 -11.22 -6.33 -14.04
CA GLU A 62 -11.57 -5.00 -14.52
C GLU A 62 -11.04 -4.70 -15.93
N LEU A 63 -9.84 -5.22 -16.28
CA LEU A 63 -9.31 -5.10 -17.65
C LEU A 63 -10.14 -5.84 -18.71
N GLY A 64 -11.09 -6.69 -18.32
CA GLY A 64 -12.00 -7.41 -19.22
C GLY A 64 -11.33 -8.46 -20.13
N ARG A 65 -10.00 -8.63 -20.06
CA ARG A 65 -9.21 -9.58 -20.87
C ARG A 65 -8.17 -10.33 -20.03
N PRO A 66 -8.59 -11.15 -19.05
CA PRO A 66 -7.68 -11.84 -18.13
C PRO A 66 -6.70 -12.79 -18.85
N LEU A 67 -7.15 -13.42 -19.94
CA LEU A 67 -6.34 -14.36 -20.73
C LEU A 67 -5.22 -13.68 -21.55
N ALA A 68 -5.28 -12.36 -21.74
CA ALA A 68 -4.24 -11.62 -22.45
C ALA A 68 -3.11 -11.12 -21.54
N ALA A 69 -3.27 -11.22 -20.22
CA ALA A 69 -2.27 -10.74 -19.26
C ALA A 69 -0.87 -11.39 -19.42
N PRO A 70 -0.74 -12.72 -19.68
CA PRO A 70 0.57 -13.30 -19.94
C PRO A 70 1.23 -12.76 -21.22
N LEU A 71 0.43 -12.35 -22.21
CA LEU A 71 0.95 -11.75 -23.45
C LEU A 71 1.57 -10.37 -23.21
N ALA A 72 1.15 -9.65 -22.17
CA ALA A 72 1.75 -8.37 -21.80
C ALA A 72 3.21 -8.49 -21.32
N VAL A 73 3.61 -9.68 -20.85
CA VAL A 73 5.00 -10.00 -20.48
C VAL A 73 5.88 -10.16 -21.74
N LEU A 74 5.30 -10.62 -22.86
CA LEU A 74 6.01 -10.86 -24.11
C LEU A 74 6.34 -9.58 -24.89
N ARG A 75 5.79 -8.43 -24.49
CA ARG A 75 6.10 -7.10 -25.06
C ARG A 75 6.49 -6.11 -23.97
N PRO A 76 7.65 -6.34 -23.31
CA PRO A 76 8.10 -5.49 -22.21
C PRO A 76 8.23 -4.03 -22.69
N PHE A 77 7.79 -3.08 -21.86
CA PHE A 77 7.89 -1.63 -22.09
C PHE A 77 6.93 -1.00 -23.12
N SER A 78 5.96 -1.76 -23.63
CA SER A 78 4.94 -1.19 -24.53
C SER A 78 3.97 -0.21 -23.84
N SER A 79 3.74 -0.39 -22.53
CA SER A 79 2.83 0.44 -21.74
C SER A 79 3.17 0.35 -20.25
N MET A 80 2.66 1.30 -19.44
CA MET A 80 2.77 1.24 -17.99
C MET A 80 2.17 -0.06 -17.42
N ILE A 81 1.06 -0.53 -18.02
CA ILE A 81 0.41 -1.79 -17.64
C ILE A 81 1.34 -2.99 -17.82
N SER A 82 2.09 -3.06 -18.93
CA SER A 82 3.06 -4.15 -19.19
C SER A 82 4.19 -4.18 -18.16
N ILE A 83 4.73 -3.01 -17.77
CA ILE A 83 5.75 -2.92 -16.71
C ILE A 83 5.20 -3.47 -15.40
N GLY A 84 3.98 -3.07 -15.04
CA GLY A 84 3.28 -3.60 -13.88
C GLY A 84 3.13 -5.11 -13.90
N THR A 85 2.65 -5.66 -15.02
CA THR A 85 2.49 -7.11 -15.16
C THR A 85 3.79 -7.86 -14.93
N ILE A 86 4.93 -7.33 -15.40
CA ILE A 86 6.25 -7.94 -15.18
C ILE A 86 6.64 -7.88 -13.71
N ILE A 87 6.54 -6.71 -13.07
CA ILE A 87 6.89 -6.54 -11.65
C ILE A 87 6.03 -7.46 -10.77
N LEU A 88 4.71 -7.45 -10.98
CA LEU A 88 3.76 -8.27 -10.24
C LEU A 88 4.03 -9.77 -10.46
N SER A 89 4.23 -10.20 -11.71
CA SER A 89 4.50 -11.62 -12.02
C SER A 89 5.80 -12.09 -11.38
N LEU A 90 6.88 -11.30 -11.47
CA LEU A 90 8.16 -11.64 -10.84
C LEU A 90 8.03 -11.68 -9.31
N PHE A 91 7.30 -10.72 -8.72
CA PHE A 91 7.07 -10.69 -7.28
C PHE A 91 6.30 -11.94 -6.80
N LEU A 92 5.23 -12.32 -7.52
CA LEU A 92 4.45 -13.52 -7.21
C LEU A 92 5.27 -14.80 -7.38
N LEU A 93 6.06 -14.92 -8.44
CA LEU A 93 6.94 -16.06 -8.66
C LEU A 93 8.00 -16.19 -7.56
N LEU A 94 8.66 -15.09 -7.18
CA LEU A 94 9.62 -15.11 -6.07
C LEU A 94 8.95 -15.45 -4.74
N GLY A 95 7.76 -14.90 -4.48
CA GLY A 95 6.97 -15.24 -3.31
C GLY A 95 6.68 -16.74 -3.21
N LEU A 96 6.26 -17.36 -4.32
CA LEU A 96 6.05 -18.81 -4.39
C LEU A 96 7.33 -19.60 -4.12
N ILE A 97 8.46 -19.19 -4.73
CA ILE A 97 9.76 -19.84 -4.49
C ILE A 97 10.13 -19.78 -3.01
N GLN A 98 9.97 -18.62 -2.36
CA GLN A 98 10.28 -18.44 -0.95
C GLN A 98 9.35 -19.22 -0.03
N ILE A 99 8.04 -19.26 -0.33
CA ILE A 99 7.08 -20.09 0.40
C ILE A 99 7.50 -21.56 0.32
N VAL A 100 7.82 -22.06 -0.88
CA VAL A 100 8.23 -23.46 -1.09
C VAL A 100 9.55 -23.76 -0.38
N GLN A 101 10.56 -22.90 -0.49
CA GLN A 101 11.84 -23.09 0.19
C GLN A 101 11.69 -23.12 1.72
N ASN A 102 10.87 -22.22 2.26
CA ASN A 102 10.70 -22.04 3.69
C ASN A 102 9.79 -23.12 4.31
N LEU A 103 8.67 -23.46 3.67
CA LEU A 103 7.70 -24.43 4.19
C LEU A 103 8.07 -25.88 3.84
N TYR A 104 8.44 -26.15 2.58
CA TYR A 104 8.65 -27.51 2.10
C TYR A 104 10.08 -27.99 2.35
N PHE A 105 11.06 -27.17 1.99
CA PHE A 105 12.48 -27.54 2.13
C PHE A 105 13.07 -27.17 3.49
N LYS A 106 12.37 -26.34 4.31
CA LYS A 106 12.86 -25.78 5.58
C LYS A 106 14.27 -25.18 5.47
N LYS A 107 14.63 -24.67 4.28
CA LYS A 107 15.91 -24.04 4.02
C LYS A 107 15.78 -22.53 4.20
N SER A 108 16.80 -21.92 4.79
CA SER A 108 16.89 -20.46 4.82
C SER A 108 17.00 -19.96 3.38
N THR A 109 16.15 -19.00 3.03
CA THR A 109 16.20 -18.37 1.72
C THR A 109 17.53 -17.62 1.57
N PRO A 110 18.23 -17.73 0.43
CA PRO A 110 19.47 -17.02 0.20
C PRO A 110 19.21 -15.51 0.21
N ARG A 111 20.10 -14.73 0.86
CA ARG A 111 19.97 -13.27 0.99
C ARG A 111 19.80 -12.53 -0.34
N CYS A 112 20.34 -13.07 -1.43
CA CYS A 112 20.15 -12.52 -2.77
C CYS A 112 18.66 -12.48 -3.15
N LEU A 113 17.92 -13.57 -2.91
CA LEU A 113 16.48 -13.61 -3.19
C LEU A 113 15.70 -12.65 -2.29
N ASP A 114 16.12 -12.49 -1.03
CA ASP A 114 15.49 -11.53 -0.12
C ASP A 114 15.66 -10.08 -0.62
N TRP A 115 16.87 -9.70 -1.07
CA TRP A 115 17.12 -8.37 -1.65
C TRP A 115 16.37 -8.14 -2.96
N VAL A 116 16.34 -9.13 -3.87
CA VAL A 116 15.58 -9.02 -5.12
C VAL A 116 14.09 -8.89 -4.81
N GLY A 117 13.56 -9.72 -3.91
CA GLY A 117 12.17 -9.62 -3.49
C GLY A 117 11.85 -8.29 -2.82
N PHE A 118 12.75 -7.75 -2.00
CA PHE A 118 12.60 -6.43 -1.39
C PHE A 118 12.49 -5.33 -2.45
N GLY A 119 13.37 -5.36 -3.48
CA GLY A 119 13.28 -4.45 -4.61
C GLY A 119 11.98 -4.57 -5.40
N LEU A 120 11.53 -5.80 -5.69
CA LEU A 120 10.26 -6.04 -6.38
C LEU A 120 9.04 -5.60 -5.56
N ALA A 121 9.09 -5.70 -4.23
CA ALA A 121 8.03 -5.23 -3.35
C ALA A 121 7.95 -3.69 -3.35
N ILE A 122 9.09 -2.98 -3.30
CA ILE A 122 9.11 -1.52 -3.50
C ILE A 122 8.52 -1.18 -4.87
N GLY A 123 8.96 -1.87 -5.92
CA GLY A 123 8.44 -1.72 -7.27
C GLY A 123 6.92 -1.91 -7.33
N THR A 124 6.40 -2.97 -6.69
CA THR A 124 4.97 -3.28 -6.63
C THR A 124 4.18 -2.17 -5.93
N ALA A 125 4.60 -1.75 -4.75
CA ALA A 125 3.93 -0.68 -4.00
C ALA A 125 3.97 0.65 -4.76
N THR A 126 5.12 1.02 -5.32
CA THR A 126 5.29 2.29 -6.06
C THR A 126 4.51 2.27 -7.38
N TYR A 127 4.47 1.13 -8.05
CA TYR A 127 3.73 0.94 -9.30
C TYR A 127 2.23 1.23 -9.15
N THR A 128 1.63 0.87 -8.01
CA THR A 128 0.21 1.16 -7.77
C THR A 128 -0.09 2.66 -7.89
N GLY A 129 0.78 3.54 -7.37
CA GLY A 129 0.62 4.99 -7.54
C GLY A 129 1.02 5.50 -8.92
N LEU A 130 2.07 4.93 -9.54
CA LEU A 130 2.48 5.31 -10.90
C LEU A 130 1.42 5.01 -11.95
N LEU A 131 0.69 3.92 -11.78
CA LEU A 131 -0.41 3.53 -12.67
C LEU A 131 -1.51 4.60 -12.74
N LEU A 132 -1.80 5.30 -11.64
CA LEU A 132 -2.69 6.47 -11.65
C LEU A 132 -1.99 7.70 -12.23
N GLY A 133 -0.72 7.90 -11.89
CA GLY A 133 0.07 9.08 -12.30
C GLY A 133 0.28 9.23 -13.81
N VAL A 134 0.22 8.14 -14.57
CA VAL A 134 0.32 8.19 -16.05
C VAL A 134 -0.95 8.67 -16.74
N VAL A 135 -2.08 8.73 -16.04
CA VAL A 135 -3.37 9.14 -16.61
C VAL A 135 -3.41 10.67 -16.74
N LYS A 136 -2.94 11.18 -17.88
CA LYS A 136 -2.88 12.63 -18.17
C LYS A 136 -4.24 13.34 -18.12
N ALA A 137 -5.32 12.62 -18.37
CA ALA A 137 -6.67 13.16 -18.37
C ALA A 137 -7.18 13.57 -16.97
N ILE A 138 -6.47 13.20 -15.90
CA ILE A 138 -6.82 13.58 -14.52
C ILE A 138 -5.62 14.31 -13.90
N PRO A 139 -5.58 15.65 -13.98
CA PRO A 139 -4.43 16.44 -13.53
C PRO A 139 -4.07 16.24 -12.05
N PHE A 140 -5.05 15.91 -11.20
CA PHE A 140 -4.83 15.63 -9.78
C PHE A 140 -3.91 14.43 -9.55
N TRP A 141 -4.01 13.39 -10.38
CA TRP A 141 -3.17 12.20 -10.27
C TRP A 141 -1.80 12.38 -10.91
N ASN A 142 -1.66 13.30 -11.87
CA ASN A 142 -0.49 13.50 -12.72
C ASN A 142 0.70 14.14 -11.97
N ASN A 143 1.14 13.46 -10.91
CA ASN A 143 2.27 13.80 -10.06
C ASN A 143 3.16 12.55 -9.96
N PRO A 144 4.15 12.39 -10.86
CA PRO A 144 4.91 11.14 -11.01
C PRO A 144 5.81 10.81 -9.82
N LEU A 145 5.99 11.73 -8.86
CA LEU A 145 6.81 11.54 -7.67
C LEU A 145 5.99 11.45 -6.38
N LEU A 146 5.10 12.42 -6.13
CA LEU A 146 4.38 12.53 -4.86
C LEU A 146 3.37 11.41 -4.66
N LEU A 147 2.58 11.08 -5.69
CA LEU A 147 1.53 10.08 -5.58
C LEU A 147 2.08 8.65 -5.35
N PRO A 148 3.10 8.18 -6.10
CA PRO A 148 3.73 6.89 -5.82
C PRO A 148 4.37 6.83 -4.44
N LEU A 149 5.00 7.91 -3.98
CA LEU A 149 5.64 7.94 -2.67
C LEU A 149 4.60 7.93 -1.52
N LEU A 150 3.49 8.66 -1.69
CA LEU A 150 2.36 8.63 -0.77
C LEU A 150 1.76 7.22 -0.66
N PHE A 151 1.58 6.54 -1.80
CA PHE A 151 1.05 5.17 -1.83
C PHE A 151 2.05 4.16 -1.26
N LEU A 152 3.35 4.37 -1.44
CA LEU A 152 4.39 3.54 -0.83
C LEU A 152 4.40 3.69 0.70
N ALA A 153 4.35 4.93 1.22
CA ALA A 153 4.27 5.18 2.65
C ALA A 153 3.01 4.54 3.26
N SER A 154 1.84 4.79 2.64
CA SER A 154 0.56 4.19 3.04
C SER A 154 0.55 2.66 2.93
N ALA A 155 1.22 2.08 1.93
CA ALA A 155 1.38 0.63 1.79
C ALA A 155 2.19 0.04 2.95
N LEU A 156 3.29 0.68 3.33
CA LEU A 156 4.11 0.24 4.48
C LEU A 156 3.33 0.35 5.79
N SER A 157 2.61 1.45 6.01
CA SER A 157 1.80 1.66 7.21
C SER A 157 0.63 0.67 7.31
N SER A 158 -0.08 0.45 6.20
CA SER A 158 -1.11 -0.62 6.10
C SER A 158 -0.49 -2.01 6.33
N GLY A 159 0.76 -2.22 5.90
CA GLY A 159 1.51 -3.46 6.14
C GLY A 159 1.83 -3.69 7.62
N VAL A 160 2.23 -2.63 8.35
CA VAL A 160 2.37 -2.68 9.82
C VAL A 160 1.05 -3.04 10.46
N GLY A 161 -0.04 -2.35 10.09
CA GLY A 161 -1.38 -2.63 10.59
C GLY A 161 -1.81 -4.09 10.37
N PHE A 162 -1.56 -4.64 9.18
CA PHE A 162 -1.89 -6.04 8.90
C PHE A 162 -1.04 -7.03 9.71
N ILE A 163 0.26 -6.78 9.86
CA ILE A 163 1.11 -7.66 10.70
C ILE A 163 0.62 -7.64 12.14
N LEU A 164 0.32 -6.46 12.70
CA LEU A 164 -0.25 -6.33 14.04
C LEU A 164 -1.56 -7.11 14.19
N LEU A 165 -2.47 -6.99 13.21
CA LEU A 165 -3.73 -7.73 13.17
C LEU A 165 -3.49 -9.25 13.28
N ILE A 166 -2.59 -9.80 12.45
CA ILE A 166 -2.27 -11.24 12.44
C ILE A 166 -1.61 -11.68 13.74
N LEU A 167 -0.73 -10.87 14.31
CA LEU A 167 -0.02 -11.18 15.56
C LEU A 167 -0.96 -11.23 16.76
N VAL A 168 -1.91 -10.29 16.84
CA VAL A 168 -2.96 -10.27 17.86
C VAL A 168 -3.92 -11.44 17.66
N ALA A 169 -4.45 -11.64 16.45
CA ALA A 169 -5.37 -12.73 16.13
C ALA A 169 -4.77 -14.11 16.43
N SER A 170 -3.48 -14.30 16.14
CA SER A 170 -2.76 -15.56 16.41
C SER A 170 -2.29 -15.72 17.86
N LYS A 171 -2.52 -14.73 18.74
CA LYS A 171 -1.97 -14.65 20.12
C LYS A 171 -0.44 -14.80 20.19
N LYS A 172 0.26 -14.50 19.10
CA LYS A 172 1.73 -14.62 18.98
C LYS A 172 2.46 -13.38 19.45
N ILE A 173 1.74 -12.30 19.73
CA ILE A 173 2.34 -11.01 20.12
C ILE A 173 3.17 -11.08 21.41
N ARG A 174 2.89 -12.05 22.29
CA ARG A 174 3.63 -12.29 23.54
C ARG A 174 4.90 -13.13 23.39
N LYS A 175 5.22 -13.62 22.18
CA LYS A 175 6.50 -14.31 21.95
C LYS A 175 7.62 -13.29 22.04
N GLU A 176 8.66 -13.59 22.81
CA GLU A 176 9.78 -12.67 23.10
C GLU A 176 10.38 -12.03 21.84
N GLN A 177 10.61 -12.81 20.79
CA GLN A 177 11.14 -12.32 19.51
C GLN A 177 10.21 -11.29 18.85
N ILE A 178 8.89 -11.52 18.89
CA ILE A 178 7.89 -10.61 18.30
C ILE A 178 7.74 -9.35 19.17
N ALA A 179 7.75 -9.51 20.49
CA ALA A 179 7.72 -8.38 21.42
C ALA A 179 8.95 -7.48 21.26
N ALA A 180 10.12 -8.04 20.92
CA ALA A 180 11.34 -7.28 20.64
C ALA A 180 11.29 -6.50 19.30
N ALA A 181 10.54 -6.99 18.31
CA ALA A 181 10.35 -6.32 17.03
C ALA A 181 9.32 -5.17 17.08
N LEU A 182 8.34 -5.27 17.99
CA LEU A 182 7.21 -4.34 18.07
C LEU A 182 7.61 -2.86 18.21
N PRO A 183 8.55 -2.45 19.09
CA PRO A 183 8.94 -1.04 19.22
C PRO A 183 9.54 -0.47 17.93
N ALA A 184 10.21 -1.30 17.13
CA ALA A 184 10.78 -0.88 15.85
C ALA A 184 9.69 -0.63 14.81
N MET A 185 8.70 -1.52 14.75
CA MET A 185 7.55 -1.38 13.84
C MET A 185 6.75 -0.13 14.17
N VAL A 186 6.46 0.11 15.46
CA VAL A 186 5.74 1.32 15.91
C VAL A 186 6.55 2.58 15.59
N LYS A 187 7.86 2.59 15.84
CA LYS A 187 8.69 3.77 15.50
C LYS A 187 8.74 4.03 13.99
N LEU A 188 8.78 2.97 13.19
CA LEU A 188 8.72 3.07 11.74
C LEU A 188 7.36 3.62 11.29
N ASP A 189 6.26 3.12 11.85
CA ASP A 189 4.90 3.54 11.49
C ASP A 189 4.64 5.01 11.83
N ILE A 190 5.04 5.49 13.02
CA ILE A 190 5.03 6.93 13.35
C ILE A 190 5.74 7.75 12.25
N GLY A 191 6.92 7.29 11.81
CA GLY A 191 7.68 7.95 10.74
C GLY A 191 6.94 7.96 9.40
N LEU A 192 6.26 6.85 9.07
CA LEU A 192 5.46 6.71 7.85
C LEU A 192 4.22 7.60 7.89
N ILE A 193 3.49 7.64 9.01
CA ILE A 193 2.32 8.51 9.21
C ILE A 193 2.71 9.98 9.07
N LEU A 194 3.82 10.41 9.69
CA LEU A 194 4.32 11.78 9.54
C LEU A 194 4.70 12.08 8.08
N CYS A 195 5.33 11.13 7.40
CA CYS A 195 5.64 11.24 5.98
C CYS A 195 4.36 11.35 5.13
N GLU A 196 3.33 10.54 5.40
CA GLU A 196 2.03 10.60 4.72
C GLU A 196 1.35 11.95 4.90
N ILE A 197 1.34 12.50 6.13
CA ILE A 197 0.79 13.82 6.41
C ILE A 197 1.51 14.89 5.57
N VAL A 198 2.84 14.86 5.52
CA VAL A 198 3.63 15.82 4.73
C VAL A 198 3.36 15.66 3.24
N LEU A 199 3.43 14.44 2.71
CA LEU A 199 3.21 14.17 1.29
C LEU A 199 1.80 14.55 0.84
N LEU A 200 0.78 14.18 1.62
CA LEU A 200 -0.60 14.53 1.34
C LEU A 200 -0.81 16.04 1.40
N SER A 201 -0.27 16.72 2.41
CA SER A 201 -0.39 18.18 2.55
C SER A 201 0.27 18.92 1.38
N VAL A 202 1.48 18.51 1.00
CA VAL A 202 2.20 19.09 -0.15
C VAL A 202 1.42 18.85 -1.45
N MET A 203 0.93 17.62 -1.67
CA MET A 203 0.15 17.29 -2.86
C MET A 203 -1.13 18.13 -2.96
N LEU A 204 -1.88 18.30 -1.86
CA LEU A 204 -3.09 19.12 -1.84
C LEU A 204 -2.79 20.60 -2.07
N CYS A 205 -1.70 21.11 -1.48
CA CYS A 205 -1.29 22.50 -1.64
C CYS A 205 -0.89 22.81 -3.09
N LEU A 206 -0.09 21.95 -3.72
CA LEU A 206 0.33 22.11 -5.11
C LEU A 206 -0.86 21.97 -6.07
N ALA A 207 -1.74 20.99 -5.85
CA ALA A 207 -2.95 20.83 -6.65
C ALA A 207 -3.89 22.04 -6.54
N LYS A 208 -4.01 22.64 -5.35
CA LYS A 208 -4.80 23.85 -5.13
C LYS A 208 -4.20 25.07 -5.81
N GLN A 209 -2.87 25.24 -5.75
CA GLN A 209 -2.14 26.33 -6.42
C GLN A 209 -2.22 26.23 -7.95
N ALA A 210 -2.13 25.00 -8.50
CA ALA A 210 -2.27 24.77 -9.93
C ALA A 210 -3.67 25.15 -10.47
N GLY A 211 -4.70 25.13 -9.60
CA GLY A 211 -6.06 25.52 -9.96
C GLY A 211 -6.73 24.55 -10.95
N GLY A 212 -7.74 25.05 -11.67
CA GLY A 212 -8.48 24.27 -12.67
C GLY A 212 -9.09 22.98 -12.12
N ALA A 213 -8.91 21.88 -12.85
CA ALA A 213 -9.42 20.56 -12.46
C ALA A 213 -8.69 19.97 -11.23
N ALA A 214 -7.38 20.25 -11.08
CA ALA A 214 -6.61 19.81 -9.91
C ALA A 214 -7.11 20.51 -8.63
N GLY A 215 -7.30 21.83 -8.69
CA GLY A 215 -7.86 22.59 -7.58
C GLY A 215 -9.29 22.19 -7.23
N SER A 216 -10.11 21.88 -8.25
CA SER A 216 -11.48 21.36 -8.05
C SER A 216 -11.48 19.99 -7.37
N SER A 217 -10.51 19.13 -7.69
CA SER A 217 -10.33 17.83 -7.01
C SER A 217 -10.02 18.00 -5.52
N VAL A 218 -9.22 19.00 -5.16
CA VAL A 218 -8.96 19.37 -3.76
C VAL A 218 -10.22 19.90 -3.07
N ASP A 219 -11.02 20.73 -3.73
CA ASP A 219 -12.26 21.23 -3.15
C ASP A 219 -13.28 20.10 -2.89
N ILE A 220 -13.33 19.09 -3.76
CA ILE A 220 -14.15 17.88 -3.55
C ILE A 220 -13.71 17.15 -2.28
N LEU A 221 -12.39 17.01 -2.06
CA LEU A 221 -11.82 16.34 -0.88
C LEU A 221 -12.01 17.12 0.42
N LEU A 222 -11.84 18.45 0.40
CA LEU A 222 -11.83 19.24 1.62
C LEU A 222 -13.21 19.75 2.02
N LYS A 223 -14.08 20.03 1.05
CA LYS A 223 -15.38 20.69 1.25
C LYS A 223 -16.55 20.02 0.54
N GLY A 224 -16.28 19.13 -0.41
CA GLY A 224 -17.29 18.45 -1.20
C GLY A 224 -17.84 17.19 -0.54
N PHE A 225 -18.42 16.31 -1.37
CA PHE A 225 -19.04 15.07 -0.92
C PHE A 225 -18.04 14.07 -0.28
N LEU A 226 -16.74 14.19 -0.60
CA LEU A 226 -15.68 13.37 0.01
C LEU A 226 -15.11 13.97 1.31
N ALA A 227 -15.56 15.15 1.74
CA ALA A 227 -15.02 15.81 2.94
C ALA A 227 -15.20 14.97 4.21
N LEU A 228 -16.39 14.40 4.41
CA LEU A 228 -16.66 13.58 5.58
C LEU A 228 -15.75 12.33 5.66
N PRO A 229 -15.66 11.47 4.62
CA PRO A 229 -14.74 10.33 4.66
C PRO A 229 -13.27 10.76 4.68
N PHE A 230 -12.89 11.87 4.04
CA PHE A 230 -11.51 12.37 4.08
C PHE A 230 -11.09 12.79 5.50
N TRP A 231 -11.84 13.69 6.14
CA TRP A 231 -11.50 14.14 7.49
C TRP A 231 -11.72 13.07 8.55
N GLY A 232 -12.81 12.31 8.45
CA GLY A 232 -13.15 11.27 9.42
C GLY A 232 -12.23 10.05 9.30
N LEU A 233 -12.18 9.43 8.13
CA LEU A 233 -11.50 8.14 7.94
C LEU A 233 -10.02 8.28 7.61
N VAL A 234 -9.62 9.24 6.76
CA VAL A 234 -8.21 9.42 6.40
C VAL A 234 -7.47 10.14 7.52
N ILE A 235 -7.89 11.37 7.85
CA ILE A 235 -7.17 12.19 8.83
C ILE A 235 -7.41 11.66 10.25
N GLY A 236 -8.67 11.50 10.66
CA GLY A 236 -9.03 11.07 12.01
C GLY A 236 -8.60 9.63 12.31
N VAL A 237 -9.21 8.66 11.63
CA VAL A 237 -8.98 7.23 11.88
C VAL A 237 -7.66 6.75 11.31
N GLY A 238 -7.26 7.18 10.12
CA GLY A 238 -6.08 6.65 9.44
C GLY A 238 -4.74 7.20 9.91
N LEU A 239 -4.71 8.46 10.36
CA LEU A 239 -3.45 9.16 10.70
C LEU A 239 -3.40 9.56 12.18
N LEU A 240 -4.38 10.33 12.66
CA LEU A 240 -4.34 10.89 14.01
C LEU A 240 -4.53 9.84 15.11
N LEU A 241 -5.46 8.91 14.93
CA LEU A 241 -5.75 7.87 15.93
C LEU A 241 -4.56 6.90 16.14
N PRO A 242 -3.95 6.31 15.09
CA PRO A 242 -2.78 5.46 15.24
C PRO A 242 -1.60 6.25 15.83
N LEU A 243 -1.34 7.46 15.32
CA LEU A 243 -0.29 8.33 15.84
C LEU A 243 -0.47 8.59 17.34
N PHE A 244 -1.70 8.87 17.78
CA PHE A 244 -2.00 9.08 19.20
C PHE A 244 -1.74 7.82 20.05
N ILE A 245 -2.22 6.67 19.58
CA ILE A 245 -2.03 5.38 20.26
C ILE A 245 -0.53 5.05 20.40
N GLU A 246 0.21 5.19 19.31
CA GLU A 246 1.62 4.82 19.23
C GLU A 246 2.53 5.76 20.03
N THR A 247 2.23 7.06 20.08
CA THR A 247 3.06 8.06 20.76
C THR A 247 2.71 8.23 22.23
N PHE A 248 1.43 8.32 22.58
CA PHE A 248 0.97 8.68 23.93
C PHE A 248 0.59 7.47 24.76
N MET A 249 -0.22 6.54 24.22
CA MET A 249 -0.65 5.38 25.01
C MET A 249 0.49 4.40 25.24
N ARG A 250 1.32 4.17 24.21
CA ARG A 250 2.44 3.20 24.23
C ARG A 250 2.03 1.82 24.80
N SER A 251 0.74 1.50 24.66
CA SER A 251 0.14 0.35 25.30
C SER A 251 0.37 -0.89 24.45
N HIS A 252 0.93 -1.92 25.07
CA HIS A 252 1.14 -3.22 24.45
C HIS A 252 -0.08 -4.14 24.64
N GLN A 253 -1.20 -3.59 25.10
CA GLN A 253 -2.44 -4.34 25.28
C GLN A 253 -3.01 -4.76 23.92
N GLU A 254 -3.36 -6.04 23.80
CA GLU A 254 -3.87 -6.64 22.56
C GLU A 254 -5.06 -5.86 21.96
N LYS A 255 -5.98 -5.36 22.81
CA LYS A 255 -7.14 -4.56 22.36
C LYS A 255 -6.72 -3.24 21.72
N VAL A 256 -5.74 -2.55 22.29
CA VAL A 256 -5.26 -1.26 21.78
C VAL A 256 -4.51 -1.46 20.47
N LEU A 257 -3.68 -2.51 20.38
CA LEU A 257 -2.98 -2.88 19.15
C LEU A 257 -3.95 -3.31 18.04
N LEU A 258 -5.06 -3.98 18.38
CA LEU A 258 -6.10 -4.33 17.43
C LEU A 258 -6.80 -3.09 16.86
N VAL A 259 -7.14 -2.11 17.73
CA VAL A 259 -7.74 -0.85 17.30
C VAL A 259 -6.78 -0.09 16.39
N CYS A 260 -5.50 0.00 16.75
CA CYS A 260 -4.47 0.61 15.91
C CYS A 260 -4.37 -0.08 14.54
N ALA A 261 -4.27 -1.41 14.53
CA ALA A 261 -4.18 -2.21 13.31
C ALA A 261 -5.36 -1.96 12.35
N LEU A 262 -6.59 -1.97 12.88
CA LEU A 262 -7.79 -1.71 12.09
C LEU A 262 -7.84 -0.27 11.59
N ALA A 263 -7.44 0.69 12.42
CA ALA A 263 -7.39 2.10 12.07
C ALA A 263 -6.43 2.37 10.90
N LEU A 264 -5.24 1.76 10.91
CA LEU A 264 -4.27 1.83 9.80
C LEU A 264 -4.82 1.23 8.50
N LEU A 265 -5.48 0.07 8.57
CA LEU A 265 -6.06 -0.57 7.39
C LEU A 265 -7.24 0.23 6.81
N VAL A 266 -8.14 0.72 7.67
CA VAL A 266 -9.27 1.57 7.28
C VAL A 266 -8.78 2.91 6.71
N GLY A 267 -7.76 3.50 7.33
CA GLY A 267 -7.11 4.71 6.81
C GLY A 267 -6.49 4.50 5.44
N GLY A 268 -5.73 3.42 5.27
CA GLY A 268 -5.06 3.09 4.01
C GLY A 268 -6.03 2.87 2.84
N ILE A 269 -7.16 2.19 3.08
CA ILE A 269 -8.18 2.01 2.03
C ILE A 269 -8.96 3.30 1.77
N ALA A 270 -9.32 4.05 2.83
CA ALA A 270 -10.02 5.33 2.71
C ALA A 270 -9.18 6.37 1.95
N LEU A 271 -7.86 6.38 2.14
CA LEU A 271 -6.93 7.24 1.39
C LEU A 271 -7.01 6.94 -0.10
N ARG A 272 -6.93 5.66 -0.49
CA ARG A 272 -6.98 5.24 -1.90
C ARG A 272 -8.33 5.58 -2.54
N TYR A 273 -9.44 5.34 -1.83
CA TYR A 273 -10.76 5.78 -2.26
C TYR A 273 -10.83 7.30 -2.44
N SER A 274 -10.32 8.06 -1.48
CA SER A 274 -10.33 9.53 -1.54
C SER A 274 -9.57 10.03 -2.77
N ILE A 275 -8.35 9.54 -3.01
CA ILE A 275 -7.54 9.98 -4.15
C ILE A 275 -8.16 9.59 -5.50
N VAL A 276 -8.70 8.37 -5.62
CA VAL A 276 -9.30 7.90 -6.88
C VAL A 276 -10.67 8.56 -7.16
N LEU A 277 -11.51 8.77 -6.15
CA LEU A 277 -12.82 9.40 -6.37
C LEU A 277 -12.74 10.93 -6.53
N ALA A 278 -11.70 11.56 -5.99
CA ALA A 278 -11.48 13.00 -6.15
C ALA A 278 -11.05 13.39 -7.56
N GLY A 279 -10.62 12.44 -8.38
CA GLY A 279 -10.12 12.70 -9.73
C GLY A 279 -11.18 13.35 -10.63
N VAL A 280 -10.94 14.61 -11.03
CA VAL A 280 -11.76 15.32 -12.02
C VAL A 280 -11.20 15.11 -13.42
N PHE A 281 -12.04 14.59 -14.32
CA PHE A 281 -11.66 14.32 -15.71
C PHE A 281 -11.64 15.58 -16.57
N VAL A 282 -10.61 15.72 -17.40
CA VAL A 282 -10.48 16.74 -18.44
C VAL A 282 -10.18 16.04 -19.78
N PRO A 283 -11.02 16.19 -20.82
CA PRO A 283 -10.72 15.65 -22.14
C PRO A 283 -9.45 16.30 -22.69
N LEU A 284 -8.53 15.48 -23.21
CA LEU A 284 -7.33 15.99 -23.90
C LEU A 284 -7.76 16.38 -25.32
N SER A 285 -7.73 17.68 -25.62
CA SER A 285 -7.93 18.24 -26.97
C SER A 285 -6.68 18.10 -27.82
#